data_AF-A0A8S2DK80-F1
#
_entry.id   AF-A0A8S2DK80-F1
#
_cell.length_a   1.000
_cell.length_b   1.000
_cell.length_c   1.000
_cell.angle_alpha   90.00
_cell.angle_beta   90.00
_cell.angle_gamma   90.00
#
_symmetry.space_group_name_H-M   'P 1'
#
loop_
_entity.id
_entity.type
_entity.pdbx_description
1 polymer ?
#
loop_
_entity_poly.entity_id
_entity_poly.type
_entity_poly.pdbx_seq_one_letter_code
_entity_poly.pdbx_strand_id
1 'polypeptide(L)'
;RLDPALIRPGRVDYKQYVGHMSLYQLEQMFHRFYPLATQVQLDHFLQVTQSLNKPISAAQIQGFFMYNKDNIDDVIKNIEQLPNL
;
A
#
# COMPACT_ATOMS: atom_id res chain seq x y z
N ARG A 1 -12.60 8.16 21.80
CA ARG A 1 -12.70 9.34 20.91
C ARG A 1 -11.99 10.50 21.61
N LEU A 2 -11.21 11.32 20.91
CA LEU A 2 -10.45 12.42 21.54
C LEU A 2 -11.38 13.59 21.90
N ASP A 3 -11.12 14.25 23.03
CA ASP A 3 -11.81 15.48 23.43
C ASP A 3 -11.49 16.63 22.46
N PRO A 4 -12.48 17.38 21.95
CA PRO A 4 -12.26 18.53 21.07
C PRO A 4 -11.28 19.58 21.64
N ALA A 5 -11.23 19.75 22.96
CA ALA A 5 -10.32 20.69 23.62
C ALA A 5 -8.84 20.30 23.45
N LEU A 6 -8.53 19.02 23.18
CA LEU A 6 -7.17 18.55 22.92
C LEU A 6 -6.65 18.96 21.54
N ILE A 7 -7.53 19.20 20.56
CA ILE A 7 -7.16 19.43 19.15
C ILE A 7 -7.43 20.86 18.64
N ARG A 8 -7.62 21.81 19.57
CA ARG A 8 -7.82 23.23 19.24
C ARG A 8 -6.50 23.93 18.86
N PRO A 9 -6.55 25.04 18.11
CA PRO A 9 -5.39 25.87 17.83
C PRO A 9 -4.64 26.30 19.10
N GLY A 10 -3.31 26.33 19.03
CA GLY A 10 -2.39 26.51 20.16
C GLY A 10 -2.08 25.21 20.93
N ARG A 11 -2.69 24.08 20.56
CA ARG A 11 -2.32 22.73 21.02
C ARG A 11 -1.99 21.81 19.85
N VAL A 12 -2.90 21.73 18.88
CA VAL A 12 -2.69 21.01 17.62
C VAL A 12 -3.00 21.97 16.49
N ASP A 13 -1.94 22.44 15.83
CA ASP A 13 -2.06 23.45 14.78
C ASP A 13 -2.19 22.83 13.38
N TYR A 14 -1.87 21.54 13.23
CA TYR A 14 -2.04 20.80 11.99
C TYR A 14 -2.59 19.40 12.24
N LYS A 15 -3.58 18.99 11.44
CA LYS A 15 -4.20 17.67 11.50
C LYS A 15 -4.14 17.07 10.11
N GLN A 16 -3.55 15.89 9.98
CA GLN A 16 -3.47 15.17 8.71
C GLN A 16 -4.08 13.79 8.87
N TYR A 17 -4.91 13.41 7.91
CA TYR A 17 -5.36 12.04 7.78
C TYR A 17 -4.31 11.23 7.02
N VAL A 18 -3.88 10.12 7.60
CA VAL A 18 -3.04 9.11 6.95
C VAL A 18 -3.87 7.84 6.87
N GLY A 19 -4.30 7.49 5.67
CA GLY A 19 -5.22 6.39 5.41
C GLY A 19 -4.57 5.22 4.68
N HIS A 20 -5.40 4.49 3.95
CA HIS A 20 -4.97 3.42 3.05
C HIS A 20 -4.15 3.97 1.88
N MET A 21 -3.41 3.07 1.25
CA MET A 21 -2.52 3.38 0.13
C MET A 21 -3.33 3.86 -1.07
N SER A 22 -2.94 5.00 -1.63
CA SER A 22 -3.35 5.38 -2.98
C SER A 22 -2.65 4.51 -4.02
N LEU A 23 -3.17 4.51 -5.24
CA LEU A 23 -2.52 3.81 -6.36
C LEU A 23 -1.07 4.28 -6.57
N TYR A 24 -0.86 5.60 -6.48
CA TYR A 24 0.48 6.18 -6.54
C TYR A 24 1.39 5.65 -5.44
N GLN A 25 0.90 5.53 -4.20
CA GLN A 25 1.70 4.96 -3.11
C GLN A 25 2.03 3.48 -3.33
N LEU A 26 1.11 2.69 -3.90
CA LEU A 26 1.35 1.30 -4.30
C LEU A 26 2.46 1.20 -5.35
N GLU A 27 2.39 2.00 -6.41
CA GLU A 27 3.41 2.08 -7.46
C GLU A 27 4.79 2.46 -6.89
N GLN A 28 4.85 3.52 -6.09
CA GLN A 28 6.10 3.98 -5.50
C GLN A 28 6.71 2.96 -4.54
N MET A 29 5.88 2.20 -3.82
CA MET A 29 6.35 1.13 -2.96
C MET A 29 6.84 -0.08 -3.77
N PHE A 30 6.12 -0.44 -4.84
CA PHE A 30 6.52 -1.50 -5.76
C PHE A 30 7.89 -1.23 -6.38
N HIS A 31 8.14 -0.03 -6.89
CA HIS A 31 9.45 0.35 -7.44
C HIS A 31 10.59 0.27 -6.42
N ARG A 32 10.32 0.61 -5.15
CA ARG A 32 11.33 0.51 -4.07
C ARG A 32 11.67 -0.93 -3.73
N PHE A 33 10.70 -1.83 -3.76
CA PHE A 33 10.90 -3.25 -3.50
C PHE A 33 11.48 -4.00 -4.69
N TYR A 34 11.08 -3.64 -5.91
CA TYR A 34 11.43 -4.32 -7.15
C TYR A 34 11.99 -3.33 -8.19
N PRO A 35 13.22 -2.81 -8.00
CA PRO A 35 13.78 -1.75 -8.85
C PRO A 35 14.06 -2.20 -10.29
N LEU A 36 14.15 -3.50 -10.55
CA LEU A 36 14.36 -4.09 -11.87
C LEU A 36 13.07 -4.57 -12.54
N ALA A 37 11.91 -4.36 -11.90
CA ALA A 37 10.63 -4.76 -12.47
C ALA A 37 10.34 -3.99 -13.76
N THR A 38 9.74 -4.68 -14.72
CA THR A 38 9.30 -4.07 -15.98
C THR A 38 8.01 -3.28 -15.79
N GLN A 39 7.74 -2.35 -16.71
CA GLN A 39 6.47 -1.61 -16.72
C GLN A 39 5.25 -2.55 -16.80
N VAL A 40 5.35 -3.63 -17.58
CA VAL A 40 4.28 -4.64 -17.71
C VAL A 40 3.95 -5.31 -16.38
N GLN A 41 4.97 -5.63 -15.56
CA GLN A 41 4.77 -6.22 -14.24
C GLN A 41 4.11 -5.25 -13.26
N LEU A 42 4.52 -3.97 -13.30
CA LEU A 42 3.89 -2.92 -12.51
C LEU A 42 2.42 -2.73 -12.91
N ASP A 43 2.15 -2.56 -14.19
CA ASP A 43 0.79 -2.33 -14.71
C ASP A 43 -0.14 -3.48 -14.30
N HIS A 44 0.34 -4.72 -14.42
CA HIS A 44 -0.41 -5.89 -14.01
C HIS A 44 -0.67 -5.92 -12.50
N PHE A 45 0.34 -5.64 -11.68
CA PHE A 45 0.16 -5.51 -10.23
C PHE A 45 -0.87 -4.44 -9.85
N LEU A 46 -0.79 -3.26 -10.46
CA LEU A 46 -1.73 -2.15 -10.22
C LEU A 46 -3.14 -2.50 -10.69
N GLN A 47 -3.28 -3.17 -11.84
CA GLN A 47 -4.57 -3.62 -12.35
C GLN A 47 -5.24 -4.61 -11.38
N VAL A 48 -4.49 -5.61 -10.89
CA VAL A 48 -5.07 -6.61 -10.00
C VAL A 48 -5.33 -6.05 -8.59
N THR A 49 -4.45 -5.19 -8.05
CA THR A 49 -4.73 -4.52 -6.76
C THR A 49 -5.99 -3.66 -6.83
N GLN A 50 -6.25 -2.98 -7.95
CA GLN A 50 -7.49 -2.23 -8.15
C GLN A 50 -8.72 -3.14 -8.24
N SER A 51 -8.62 -4.28 -8.93
CA SER A 51 -9.74 -5.20 -9.11
C SER A 51 -10.19 -5.86 -7.80
N LEU A 52 -9.29 -5.98 -6.80
CA LEU A 52 -9.65 -6.43 -5.46
C LEU A 52 -10.66 -5.51 -4.77
N ASN A 53 -10.73 -4.23 -5.15
CA ASN A 53 -11.64 -3.22 -4.62
C ASN A 53 -11.70 -3.20 -3.08
N LYS A 54 -10.53 -3.36 -2.44
CA LYS A 54 -10.38 -3.37 -0.98
C LYS A 54 -9.38 -2.30 -0.54
N PRO A 55 -9.61 -1.67 0.62
CA PRO A 55 -8.64 -0.75 1.18
C PRO A 55 -7.39 -1.54 1.64
N ILE A 56 -6.21 -1.07 1.24
CA ILE A 56 -4.94 -1.73 1.50
C ILE A 56 -4.06 -0.79 2.32
N SER A 57 -3.56 -1.26 3.47
CA SER A 57 -2.60 -0.51 4.28
C SER A 57 -1.17 -0.69 3.76
N ALA A 58 -0.29 0.27 4.09
CA ALA A 58 1.13 0.17 3.75
C ALA A 58 1.78 -1.08 4.39
N ALA A 59 1.36 -1.44 5.62
CA ALA A 59 1.91 -2.59 6.34
C ALA A 59 1.59 -3.93 5.64
N GLN A 60 0.37 -4.07 5.11
CA GLN A 60 -0.04 -5.27 4.37
C GLN A 60 0.79 -5.46 3.10
N ILE A 61 0.98 -4.39 2.33
CA ILE A 61 1.82 -4.43 1.12
C ILE A 61 3.27 -4.73 1.48
N GLN A 62 3.78 -4.13 2.56
CA GLN A 62 5.13 -4.40 3.03
C GLN A 62 5.31 -5.87 3.37
N GLY A 63 4.41 -6.44 4.17
CA GLY A 63 4.45 -7.85 4.55
C GLY A 63 4.36 -8.76 3.32
N PHE A 64 3.43 -8.46 2.41
CA PHE A 64 3.27 -9.22 1.17
C PHE A 64 4.53 -9.21 0.29
N PHE A 65 5.18 -8.07 0.14
CA PHE A 65 6.44 -7.98 -0.61
C PHE A 65 7.59 -8.67 0.12
N MET A 66 7.62 -8.69 1.45
CA MET A 66 8.61 -9.45 2.21
C MET A 66 8.49 -10.97 1.98
N TYR A 67 7.27 -11.51 1.82
CA TYR A 67 7.06 -12.93 1.52
C TYR A 67 7.46 -13.33 0.09
N ASN A 68 7.36 -12.41 -0.88
CA ASN A 68 7.63 -12.67 -2.30
C ASN A 68 8.90 -11.94 -2.79
N LYS A 69 9.83 -11.65 -1.88
CA LYS A 69 10.94 -10.70 -2.07
C LYS A 69 11.80 -10.95 -3.30
N ASP A 70 12.03 -12.22 -3.62
CA ASP A 70 12.97 -12.62 -4.68
C ASP A 70 12.26 -12.96 -6.01
N ASN A 71 10.92 -12.92 -6.06
CA ASN A 71 10.17 -13.31 -7.24
C ASN A 71 8.92 -12.44 -7.46
N ILE A 72 9.04 -11.49 -8.39
CA ILE A 72 7.95 -10.60 -8.82
C ILE A 72 6.78 -11.39 -9.42
N ASP A 73 7.04 -12.52 -10.08
CA ASP A 73 5.97 -13.31 -10.67
C ASP A 73 5.10 -13.98 -9.59
N ASP A 74 5.65 -14.22 -8.40
CA ASP A 74 4.90 -14.74 -7.26
C ASP A 74 4.05 -13.64 -6.60
N VAL A 75 4.50 -12.38 -6.61
CA VAL A 75 3.70 -11.21 -6.19
C VAL A 75 2.40 -11.14 -7.00
N ILE A 76 2.49 -11.38 -8.31
CA ILE A 76 1.33 -11.34 -9.21
C ILE A 76 0.39 -12.52 -8.95
N LYS A 77 0.94 -13.73 -8.81
CA LYS A 77 0.14 -14.95 -8.61
C LYS A 77 -0.58 -14.97 -7.26
N ASN A 78 0.04 -14.41 -6.22
CA ASN A 78 -0.44 -14.52 -4.85
C ASN A 78 -1.20 -13.28 -4.36
N ILE A 79 -1.46 -12.31 -5.23
CA ILE A 79 -2.05 -11.02 -4.84
C ILE A 79 -3.45 -11.14 -4.21
N GLU A 80 -4.19 -12.21 -4.52
CA GLU A 80 -5.47 -12.52 -3.88
C GLU A 80 -5.34 -12.84 -2.38
N GLN A 81 -4.13 -13.17 -1.90
CA GLN A 81 -3.85 -13.41 -0.49
C GLN A 81 -3.63 -12.11 0.29
N LEU A 82 -3.37 -10.99 -0.40
CA LEU A 82 -3.13 -9.67 0.18
C LEU A 82 -4.22 -9.19 1.16
N PRO A 83 -5.53 -9.39 0.92
CA PRO A 83 -6.58 -8.98 1.85
C PRO A 83 -6.64 -9.79 3.15
N ASN A 84 -5.96 -10.95 3.20
CA ASN A 84 -5.95 -11.85 4.35
C ASN A 84 -4.68 -11.68 5.21
N LEU A 85 -3.81 -10.74 4.84
CA LEU A 85 -2.61 -10.33 5.58
C LEU A 85 -2.86 -9.10 6.45
#